data_AF-A0A3D5CS38-F1
#
_entry.id   AF-A0A3D5CS38-F1
#
_cell.length_a   1.000
_cell.length_b   1.000
_cell.length_c   1.000
_cell.angle_alpha   90.00
_cell.angle_beta   90.00
_cell.angle_gamma   90.00
#
_symmetry.space_group_name_H-M   'P 1'
#
loop_
_entity.id
_entity.type
_entity.pdbx_description
1 polymer ?
#
loop_
_entity_poly.entity_id
_entity_poly.type
_entity_poly.pdbx_seq_one_letter_code
_entity_poly.pdbx_strand_id
1 'polypeptide(L)'
;MLSPEKITRINELAQKKKTEGLTADEEKEQLALREEYLAAFRSGMRHHIEGMKIVDPEGNDVTPEKLKEIQREKGLHRRGNKFQ
;
A
#
# COMPACT_ATOMS: atom_id res chain seq x y z
N MET A 1 8.52 -4.39 4.17
CA MET A 1 9.03 -4.05 2.83
C MET A 1 9.64 -5.31 2.24
N LEU A 2 9.51 -5.55 0.93
CA LEU A 2 10.07 -6.73 0.29
C LEU A 2 11.60 -6.61 0.18
N SER A 3 12.32 -7.72 0.26
CA SER A 3 13.79 -7.75 0.12
C SER A 3 14.24 -7.23 -1.27
N PRO A 4 15.36 -6.50 -1.36
CA PRO A 4 15.89 -5.99 -2.63
C PRO A 4 16.08 -7.08 -3.70
N GLU A 5 16.51 -8.25 -3.27
CA GLU A 5 16.77 -9.42 -4.15
C GLU A 5 15.51 -9.87 -4.89
N LYS A 6 14.36 -9.91 -4.18
CA LYS A 6 13.07 -10.27 -4.78
C LYS A 6 12.58 -9.21 -5.78
N ILE A 7 12.88 -7.93 -5.52
CA ILE A 7 12.55 -6.84 -6.44
C ILE A 7 13.35 -6.96 -7.74
N THR A 8 14.65 -7.25 -7.63
CA THR A 8 15.50 -7.52 -8.80
C THR A 8 14.94 -8.70 -9.61
N ARG A 9 14.55 -9.78 -8.94
CA ARG A 9 13.94 -10.95 -9.59
C ARG A 9 12.65 -10.62 -10.34
N ILE A 10 11.77 -9.81 -9.74
CA ILE A 10 10.55 -9.32 -10.41
C ILE A 10 10.88 -8.55 -11.69
N ASN A 11 11.92 -7.71 -11.65
CA ASN A 11 12.35 -6.91 -12.81
C ASN A 11 12.94 -7.79 -13.92
N GLU A 12 13.74 -8.79 -13.56
CA GLU A 12 14.28 -9.79 -14.51
C GLU A 12 13.15 -10.54 -15.22
N LEU A 13 12.18 -11.07 -14.46
CA LEU A 13 11.01 -11.76 -15.02
C LEU A 13 10.16 -10.82 -15.89
N ALA A 14 10.03 -9.54 -15.51
CA ALA A 14 9.31 -8.54 -16.29
C ALA A 14 10.01 -8.20 -17.61
N GLN A 15 11.34 -8.10 -17.62
CA GLN A 15 12.13 -7.91 -18.84
C GLN A 15 12.01 -9.13 -19.76
N LYS A 16 12.18 -10.34 -19.20
CA LYS A 16 12.05 -11.59 -19.95
C LYS A 16 10.67 -11.75 -20.59
N LYS A 17 9.60 -11.40 -19.87
CA LYS A 17 8.23 -11.35 -20.41
C LYS A 17 8.11 -10.48 -21.65
N LYS A 18 8.84 -9.36 -21.68
CA LYS A 18 8.77 -8.37 -22.76
C LYS A 18 9.60 -8.77 -23.97
N THR A 19 10.71 -9.47 -23.78
CA THR A 19 11.65 -9.84 -24.85
C THR A 19 11.34 -11.21 -25.45
N GLU A 20 11.19 -12.23 -24.61
CA GLU A 20 11.18 -13.64 -25.01
C GLU A 20 9.85 -14.35 -24.68
N GLY A 21 9.08 -13.77 -23.76
CA GLY A 21 7.92 -14.42 -23.15
C GLY A 21 8.29 -15.15 -21.86
N LEU A 22 7.28 -15.51 -21.06
CA LEU A 22 7.47 -16.26 -19.83
C LEU A 22 6.97 -17.69 -20.01
N THR A 23 7.69 -18.63 -19.39
CA THR A 23 7.16 -19.99 -19.20
C THR A 23 6.07 -19.99 -18.13
N ALA A 24 5.22 -21.02 -18.11
CA ALA A 24 4.12 -21.12 -17.15
C ALA A 24 4.60 -21.14 -15.68
N ASP A 25 5.78 -21.69 -15.42
CA ASP A 25 6.37 -21.72 -14.07
C ASP A 25 6.89 -20.33 -13.65
N GLU A 26 7.52 -19.61 -14.59
CA GLU A 26 7.99 -18.24 -14.34
C GLU A 26 6.82 -17.25 -14.18
N GLU A 27 5.69 -17.46 -14.87
CA GLU A 27 4.48 -16.65 -14.64
C GLU A 27 3.92 -16.86 -13.23
N LYS A 28 3.90 -18.10 -12.73
CA LYS A 28 3.49 -18.38 -11.35
C LYS A 28 4.44 -17.74 -10.34
N GLU A 29 5.75 -17.83 -10.58
CA GLU A 29 6.77 -17.18 -9.73
C GLU A 29 6.57 -15.66 -9.72
N GLN A 30 6.38 -15.04 -10.90
CA GLN A 30 6.15 -13.61 -11.03
C GLN A 30 4.86 -13.18 -10.30
N LEU A 31 3.79 -13.97 -10.41
CA LEU A 31 2.52 -13.69 -9.73
C LEU A 31 2.69 -13.72 -8.22
N ALA A 32 3.29 -14.78 -7.67
CA ALA A 32 3.52 -14.93 -6.24
C ALA A 32 4.40 -13.79 -5.68
N LEU A 33 5.47 -13.44 -6.38
CA LEU A 33 6.35 -12.33 -5.98
C LEU A 33 5.63 -10.98 -6.02
N ARG A 34 4.76 -10.75 -7.02
CA ARG A 34 3.94 -9.53 -7.10
C ARG A 34 2.91 -9.47 -5.99
N GLU A 35 2.25 -10.57 -5.65
CA GLU A 35 1.28 -10.60 -4.56
C GLU A 35 1.94 -10.28 -3.22
N GLU A 36 3.10 -10.87 -2.95
CA GLU A 36 3.90 -10.59 -1.75
C GLU A 36 4.33 -9.12 -1.69
N TYR A 37 4.84 -8.58 -2.81
CA TYR A 37 5.18 -7.17 -2.93
C TYR A 37 3.98 -6.26 -2.63
N LEU A 38 2.84 -6.52 -3.26
CA LEU A 38 1.63 -5.72 -3.10
C LEU A 38 1.08 -5.82 -1.67
N ALA A 39 1.15 -6.99 -1.03
CA ALA A 39 0.75 -7.14 0.36
C ALA A 39 1.62 -6.27 1.30
N ALA A 40 2.94 -6.35 1.14
CA ALA A 40 3.89 -5.54 1.91
C ALA A 40 3.71 -4.04 1.64
N PHE A 41 3.52 -3.66 0.38
CA PHE A 41 3.32 -2.28 -0.04
C PHE A 41 2.01 -1.70 0.50
N ARG A 42 0.89 -2.42 0.34
CA ARG A 42 -0.43 -2.01 0.88
C ARG A 42 -0.39 -1.86 2.40
N SER A 43 0.40 -2.66 3.11
CA SER A 43 0.57 -2.51 4.55
C SER A 43 1.25 -1.18 4.91
N GLY A 44 2.37 -0.85 4.26
CA GLY A 44 3.07 0.41 4.51
C GLY A 44 2.26 1.64 4.08
N MET A 45 1.60 1.55 2.93
CA MET A 45 0.77 2.63 2.40
C MET A 45 -0.45 2.90 3.28
N ARG A 46 -1.10 1.86 3.83
CA ARG A 46 -2.20 2.04 4.79
C ARG A 46 -1.76 2.88 5.98
N HIS A 47 -0.61 2.58 6.58
CA HIS A 47 -0.08 3.35 7.70
C HIS A 47 0.18 4.81 7.33
N HIS A 48 0.70 5.07 6.14
CA HIS A 48 0.93 6.43 5.66
C HIS A 48 -0.38 7.20 5.46
N ILE A 49 -1.37 6.59 4.79
CA ILE A 49 -2.69 7.20 4.53
C ILE A 49 -3.45 7.47 5.82
N GLU A 50 -3.38 6.56 6.80
CA GLU A 50 -4.01 6.74 8.11
C GLU A 50 -3.46 7.94 8.88
N GLY A 51 -2.19 8.30 8.65
CA GLY A 51 -1.57 9.49 9.25
C GLY A 51 -1.94 10.80 8.56
N MET A 52 -2.43 10.76 7.32
CA MET A 52 -2.74 11.95 6.54
C MET A 52 -4.16 12.48 6.81
N LYS A 53 -4.29 13.80 6.74
CA LYS A 53 -5.56 14.52 6.73
C LYS A 53 -5.73 15.15 5.36
N ILE A 54 -6.87 14.89 4.71
CA ILE A 54 -7.18 15.49 3.40
C ILE A 54 -8.03 16.73 3.66
N VAL A 55 -7.54 17.88 3.20
CA VAL A 55 -8.25 19.15 3.26
C VAL A 55 -8.52 19.64 1.84
N ASP A 56 -9.73 20.17 1.60
CA ASP A 56 -10.04 20.83 0.34
C ASP A 56 -9.42 22.24 0.28
N PRO A 57 -9.44 22.90 -0.90
CA PRO A 57 -8.93 24.28 -1.03
C PRO A 57 -9.68 25.32 -0.18
N GLU A 58 -10.90 25.01 0.28
CA GLU A 58 -11.72 25.85 1.15
C GLU A 58 -11.40 25.63 2.65
N GLY A 59 -10.57 24.64 2.97
CA GLY A 59 -10.12 24.31 4.33
C GLY A 59 -10.96 23.26 5.05
N ASN A 60 -11.95 22.63 4.40
CA ASN A 60 -12.77 21.59 5.01
C ASN A 60 -12.05 20.23 5.02
N ASP A 61 -12.24 19.47 6.11
CA ASP A 61 -11.71 18.11 6.22
C ASP A 61 -12.56 17.11 5.42
N VAL A 62 -12.12 16.83 4.20
CA VAL A 62 -12.71 15.86 3.28
C VAL A 62 -12.10 14.46 3.41
N THR A 63 -11.42 14.17 4.52
CA THR A 63 -10.93 12.81 4.80
C THR A 63 -12.11 11.83 4.78
N PRO A 64 -12.07 10.75 3.98
CA PRO A 64 -13.13 9.75 3.92
C PRO A 64 -13.54 9.20 5.30
N GLU A 65 -14.83 8.97 5.51
CA GLU A 65 -15.41 8.49 6.79
C GLU A 65 -14.76 7.19 7.28
N LYS A 66 -14.43 6.27 6.38
CA LYS A 66 -13.71 5.03 6.72
C LYS A 66 -12.34 5.31 7.35
N LEU A 67 -11.62 6.31 6.85
CA LEU A 67 -10.33 6.73 7.41
C LEU A 67 -10.52 7.49 8.73
N LYS A 68 -11.60 8.27 8.86
CA LYS A 68 -11.96 8.93 10.13
C LYS A 68 -12.23 7.92 11.24
N GLU A 69 -12.91 6.82 10.95
CA GLU A 69 -13.17 5.74 11.90
C GLU A 69 -11.87 5.04 12.35
N ILE A 70 -11.02 4.63 11.41
CA ILE A 70 -9.72 4.01 11.72
C ILE A 70 -8.84 4.96 12.55
N GLN A 71 -8.82 6.25 12.23
CA GLN A 71 -8.07 7.24 13.00
C GLN A 71 -8.64 7.44 14.41
N ARG A 72 -9.96 7.33 14.59
CA ARG A 72 -10.61 7.38 15.91
C ARG A 72 -10.24 6.16 16.76
N GLU A 73 -10.28 4.96 16.19
CA GLU A 73 -9.86 3.74 16.88
C GLU A 73 -8.38 3.78 17.29
N LYS A 74 -7.52 4.38 16.45
CA LYS A 74 -6.09 4.54 16.71
C LYS A 74 -5.74 5.74 17.58
N GLY A 75 -6.72 6.55 18.02
CA GLY A 75 -6.50 7.75 18.84
C GLY A 75 -5.76 8.89 18.11
N LEU A 76 -5.73 8.88 16.78
CA LEU A 76 -5.03 9.86 15.95
C LEU A 76 -5.88 11.14 15.76
N HIS A 77 -5.21 12.25 15.49
CA HIS A 77 -5.82 13.54 15.12
C HIS A 77 -6.86 14.08 16.12
N ARG A 78 -6.75 13.74 17.41
CA ARG A 78 -7.72 14.08 18.48
C ARG A 78 -9.18 13.73 18.12
N ARG A 79 -9.40 12.78 17.21
CA ARG A 79 -10.73 12.30 16.82
C ARG A 79 -11.36 11.43 17.92
N GLY A 80 -10.55 10.96 18.87
CA GLY A 80 -10.96 10.27 20.09
C GLY A 80 -10.56 11.06 21.34
N ASN A 81 -11.28 12.15 21.64
CA ASN A 81 -11.67 12.53 23.00
C ASN A 81 -12.52 13.81 22.93
N LYS A 82 -13.83 13.67 23.08
CA LYS A 82 -14.60 14.66 23.82
C LYS A 82 -14.60 14.18 25.28
N PHE A 83 -14.32 15.09 26.21
CA PHE A 83 -14.35 14.94 27.67
C PHE A 83 -13.07 14.39 28.32
N GLN A 84 -12.31 15.30 28.94
CA GLN A 84 -12.57 15.62 30.35
C GLN A 84 -12.75 17.14 30.50
#